data_AF-I4IVV2-F1
#
_entry.id   AF-I4IVV2-F1
#
_cell.length_a   1.000
_cell.length_b   1.000
_cell.length_c   1.000
_cell.angle_alpha   90.00
_cell.angle_beta   90.00
_cell.angle_gamma   90.00
#
_symmetry.space_group_name_H-M   'P 1'
#
loop_
_entity.id
_entity.type
_entity.pdbx_description
1 polymer ?
#
loop_
_entity_poly.entity_id
_entity_poly.type
_entity_poly.pdbx_seq_one_letter_code
_entity_poly.pdbx_strand_id
1 'polypeptide(L)' 'MFSLDELKQTQYFQDVREEARQEGRQEGIEQGIEQGIEQGRLNKALEAVPRLLALGLSVEQVASALELEVKQVRAIQKGR' A
#
# COMPACT_ATOMS: atom_id res chain seq x y z
N MET A 1 -11.21 -34.04 -29.79
CA MET A 1 -11.27 -33.03 -28.72
C MET A 1 -9.84 -32.89 -28.20
N PHE A 2 -9.25 -31.70 -28.23
CA PHE A 2 -7.86 -31.51 -27.79
C PHE A 2 -7.76 -31.66 -26.27
N SER A 3 -6.71 -32.32 -25.80
CA SER A 3 -6.37 -32.41 -24.38
C SER A 3 -5.70 -31.12 -23.89
N LEU A 4 -5.78 -30.84 -22.58
CA LEU A 4 -5.13 -29.67 -21.98
C LEU A 4 -3.61 -29.69 -22.17
N ASP A 5 -3.01 -30.88 -22.26
CA ASP A 5 -1.56 -31.02 -22.45
C ASP A 5 -1.13 -30.72 -23.90
N GLU A 6 -1.95 -31.06 -24.90
CA GLU A 6 -1.73 -30.65 -26.29
C GLU A 6 -1.88 -29.14 -26.46
N LEU A 7 -2.87 -28.52 -25.81
CA LEU A 7 -3.05 -27.06 -25.83
C LEU A 7 -1.85 -26.33 -25.23
N LYS A 8 -1.30 -26.82 -24.11
CA LYS A 8 -0.11 -26.24 -23.48
C LYS A 8 1.15 -26.27 -24.34
N GLN A 9 1.21 -27.19 -25.30
CA GLN A 9 2.33 -27.31 -26.24
C GLN A 9 2.20 -26.39 -27.46
N THR A 10 1.01 -25.81 -27.69
CA THR A 10 0.84 -24.84 -28.77
C THR A 10 1.64 -23.58 -28.50
N GLN A 11 2.19 -22.98 -29.57
CA GLN A 11 2.90 -21.69 -29.49
C GLN A 11 1.99 -20.62 -28.88
N TYR A 12 0.73 -20.56 -29.34
CA TYR A 12 -0.27 -19.64 -28.81
C TYR A 12 -0.44 -19.73 -27.28
N PHE A 13 -0.48 -20.93 -26.70
CA PHE A 13 -0.58 -21.06 -25.24
C PHE A 13 0.68 -20.61 -24.52
N GLN A 14 1.85 -20.81 -25.12
CA GLN A 14 3.13 -20.35 -24.55
C GLN A 14 3.16 -18.82 -24.54
N ASP A 15 2.77 -18.17 -25.65
CA ASP A 15 2.69 -16.72 -25.78
C ASP A 15 1.72 -16.13 -24.73
N VAL A 16 0.48 -16.65 -24.66
CA VAL A 16 -0.52 -16.23 -23.68
C VAL A 16 -0.02 -16.41 -22.24
N ARG A 17 0.70 -17.49 -21.95
CA ARG A 17 1.27 -17.73 -20.61
C ARG A 17 2.40 -16.75 -20.29
N GLU A 18 3.19 -16.36 -21.28
CA GLU A 18 4.24 -15.36 -21.10
C GLU A 18 3.67 -13.97 -20.91
N GLU A 19 2.68 -13.57 -21.70
CA GLU A 19 1.91 -12.33 -21.54
C GLU A 19 1.25 -12.28 -20.15
N ALA A 20 0.49 -13.30 -19.77
CA ALA A 20 -0.16 -13.36 -18.46
C ALA A 20 0.85 -13.28 -17.29
N ARG A 21 2.06 -13.83 -17.46
CA ARG A 21 3.12 -13.68 -16.45
C ARG A 21 3.73 -12.28 -16.44
N GLN A 22 3.85 -11.63 -17.59
CA GLN A 22 4.35 -10.26 -17.67
C GLN A 22 3.33 -9.31 -17.04
N GLU A 23 2.06 -9.44 -17.40
CA GLU A 23 0.95 -8.69 -16.81
C GLU A 23 0.87 -8.92 -15.30
N GLY A 24 0.84 -10.17 -14.83
CA GLY A 24 0.79 -10.45 -13.39
C GLY A 24 2.00 -9.92 -12.61
N ARG A 25 3.19 -9.88 -13.23
CA ARG A 25 4.36 -9.22 -12.62
C ARG A 25 4.19 -7.70 -12.58
N GLN A 26 3.71 -7.10 -13.66
CA GLN A 26 3.51 -5.67 -13.75
C GLN A 26 2.47 -5.19 -12.74
N GLU A 27 1.31 -5.86 -12.68
CA GLU A 27 0.26 -5.60 -11.69
C GLU A 27 0.77 -5.78 -10.26
N GLY A 28 1.52 -6.85 -9.99
CA GLY A 28 2.09 -7.10 -8.66
C GLY A 28 3.07 -6.00 -8.22
N ILE A 29 3.89 -5.49 -9.14
CA ILE A 29 4.81 -4.38 -8.88
C ILE A 29 4.03 -3.09 -8.61
N GLU A 30 3.04 -2.77 -9.45
CA GLU A 30 2.22 -1.57 -9.31
C GLU A 30 1.48 -1.55 -7.99
N GLN A 31 0.79 -2.64 -7.65
CA GLN A 31 0.10 -2.79 -6.36
C GLN A 31 1.07 -2.70 -5.18
N GLY A 32 2.25 -3.33 -5.28
CA GLY A 32 3.26 -3.29 -4.23
C GLY A 32 3.81 -1.88 -4.00
N ILE A 33 4.03 -1.12 -5.08
CA ILE A 33 4.47 0.28 -5.01
C ILE A 33 3.39 1.16 -4.38
N GLU A 34 2.14 1.04 -4.83
CA GLU A 34 1.02 1.83 -4.31
C GLU A 34 0.83 1.58 -2.81
N GLN A 35 0.78 0.31 -2.38
CA GLN A 35 0.69 -0.06 -0.98
C GLN A 35 1.89 0.45 -0.16
N GLY A 36 3.10 0.36 -0.71
CA GLY A 36 4.31 0.84 -0.05
C GLY A 36 4.31 2.36 0.14
N ILE A 37 3.87 3.12 -0.86
CA ILE A 37 3.75 4.58 -0.79
C ILE A 37 2.72 4.98 0.27
N GLU A 38 1.54 4.37 0.26
CA GLU A 38 0.47 4.72 1.20
C GLU A 38 0.86 4.37 2.64
N GLN A 39 1.44 3.18 2.86
CA GLN A 39 1.94 2.79 4.18
C GLN A 39 3.05 3.73 4.65
N GLY A 40 3.97 4.12 3.76
CA GLY A 40 5.03 5.07 4.05
C GLY A 40 4.51 6.46 4.43
N ARG A 41 3.49 6.95 3.72
CA ARG A 41 2.80 8.21 4.01
C ARG A 41 2.17 8.18 5.40
N LEU A 42 1.41 7.13 5.70
CA LEU A 42 0.76 6.95 6.99
C LEU A 42 1.78 6.85 8.13
N ASN A 43 2.83 6.05 7.97
CA ASN A 43 3.88 5.91 9.00
C ASN A 43 4.56 7.25 9.30
N LYS A 44 4.92 8.02 8.26
CA LYS A 44 5.51 9.36 8.44
C LYS A 44 4.55 10.32 9.14
N ALA A 45 3.26 10.28 8.81
CA ALA A 45 2.25 11.07 9.50
C ALA A 45 2.20 10.70 11.00
N LEU A 46 2.12 9.41 11.34
CA LEU A 46 2.09 8.95 12.73
C LEU A 46 3.37 9.34 13.50
N GLU A 47 4.54 9.27 12.87
CA GLU A 47 5.81 9.70 13.47
C GLU A 47 5.92 11.21 13.69
N ALA A 48 5.18 12.02 12.92
CA ALA A 48 5.15 13.47 13.10
C ALA A 48 4.28 13.90 14.29
N VAL A 49 3.28 13.08 14.68
CA VAL A 49 2.32 13.38 15.75
C VAL A 49 3.00 13.84 17.05
N PRO A 50 3.98 13.12 17.64
CA PRO A 50 4.59 13.54 18.90
C PRO A 50 5.33 14.87 18.80
N ARG A 51 5.93 15.15 17.64
CA ARG A 51 6.67 16.40 17.39
C ARG A 51 5.71 17.58 17.32
N LEU A 52 4.59 17.45 16.61
CA LEU A 52 3.58 18.50 16.50
C LEU A 52 2.88 18.76 17.84
N LEU A 53 2.57 17.72 18.60
CA LEU A 53 2.03 17.87 19.96
C LEU A 53 3.03 18.58 20.89
N ALA A 54 4.32 18.27 20.78
CA ALA A 54 5.38 18.94 21.57
C ALA A 54 5.54 20.43 21.20
N LEU A 55 5.16 20.82 19.98
CA LEU A 55 5.10 22.22 19.55
C LEU A 55 3.84 22.95 20.04
N GLY A 56 2.98 22.29 20.83
CA GLY A 56 1.80 22.89 21.44
C GLY A 56 0.54 22.87 20.58
N LEU A 57 0.54 22.15 19.45
CA LEU A 57 -0.68 21.97 18.65
C LEU A 57 -1.67 21.06 19.39
N SER A 58 -2.97 21.35 19.24
CA SER A 58 -4.02 20.48 19.79
C SER A 58 -4.11 19.15 19.04
N VAL A 59 -4.67 18.13 19.69
CA VAL A 59 -4.91 16.82 19.08
C VAL A 59 -5.74 16.95 17.80
N GLU A 60 -6.75 17.81 17.82
CA GLU A 60 -7.66 18.07 16.69
C GLU A 60 -6.93 18.76 15.53
N GLN A 61 -6.04 19.71 15.84
CA GLN A 61 -5.20 20.37 14.83
C GLN A 61 -4.21 19.40 14.19
N VAL A 62 -3.57 18.55 14.99
CA VAL A 62 -2.63 17.52 14.50
C VAL A 62 -3.35 16.49 13.63
N ALA A 63 -4.51 16.02 14.06
CA ALA A 63 -5.35 15.11 13.29
C ALA A 63 -5.73 15.71 11.92
N SER A 64 -6.18 16.97 11.91
CA SER A 64 -6.52 17.68 10.68
C SER A 64 -5.30 17.91 9.78
N ALA A 65 -4.14 18.28 10.33
CA ALA A 65 -2.95 18.60 9.54
C ALA A 65 -2.29 17.37 8.90
N LEU A 66 -2.45 16.21 9.52
CA LEU A 66 -1.85 14.95 9.08
C LEU A 66 -2.85 13.99 8.44
N GLU A 67 -4.10 14.43 8.25
CA GLU A 67 -5.20 13.59 7.74
C GLU A 67 -5.39 12.29 8.54
N LEU A 68 -5.18 12.36 9.85
CA LEU A 68 -5.33 11.25 10.77
C LEU A 68 -6.66 11.35 11.51
N GLU A 69 -7.15 10.21 11.99
CA GLU A 69 -8.24 10.23 12.94
C GLU A 69 -7.78 10.78 14.29
N VAL A 70 -8.63 11.58 14.94
CA VAL A 70 -8.40 12.07 16.30
C VAL A 70 -8.10 10.91 17.28
N LYS A 71 -8.72 9.74 17.07
CA LYS A 71 -8.47 8.54 17.88
C LYS A 71 -7.01 8.05 17.75
N GLN A 72 -6.44 8.06 16.55
CA GLN A 72 -5.06 7.65 16.31
C GLN A 72 -4.08 8.60 17.00
N VAL A 73 -4.32 9.91 16.87
CA VAL A 73 -3.50 10.94 17.54
C VAL A 73 -3.58 10.81 19.07
N ARG A 74 -4.79 10.58 19.62
CA ARG A 74 -4.97 10.35 21.06
C ARG A 74 -4.30 9.07 21.55
N ALA A 75 -4.30 7.99 20.75
CA ALA A 75 -3.64 6.75 21.12
C ALA A 75 -2.11 6.95 21.26
N ILE A 76 -1.50 7.67 20.32
CA ILE A 76 -0.06 8.02 20.37
C ILE A 76 0.25 8.91 21.57
N GLN A 77 -0.63 9.89 21.87
CA GLN A 77 -0.46 10.78 23.02
C GLN A 77 -0.50 10.02 24.36
N LYS A 78 -1.41 9.04 24.50
CA LYS A 78 -1.61 8.26 25.74
C LYS A 78 -0.60 7.12 25.92
N GLY A 79 0.06 6.67 24.85
CA GLY A 79 1.09 5.63 24.89
C GLY A 79 2.46 6.11 25.40
N ARG A 80 2.51 7.25 26.10
CA ARG A 80 3.71 7.88 26.63
C ARG A 80 3.67 7.97 28.14
#